data_AF-A0A952R9K0-F1
#
_entry.id   AF-A0A952R9K0-F1
#
_cell.length_a   1.000
_cell.length_b   1.000
_cell.length_c   1.000
_cell.angle_alpha   90.00
_cell.angle_beta   90.00
_cell.angle_gamma   90.00
#
_symmetry.space_group_name_H-M   'P 1'
#
loop_
_entity.id
_entity.type
_entity.pdbx_description
1 polymer ?
#
loop_
_entity_poly.entity_id
_entity_poly.type
_entity_poly.pdbx_seq_one_letter_code
_entity_poly.pdbx_strand_id
1 'polypeptide(L)'
;MSKRLAFLEQLTSEGRADSFARYGLAMEYRKLGRVEEALSAFEALRAADPSYLAMYLMAGQLLIEAQRPAEARPWLEQGVELAKRVGNEQALGELTDALEDC
;
A
#
# COMPACT_ATOMS: atom_id res chain seq x y z
N MET A 1 -4.80 -21.39 2.27
CA MET A 1 -5.71 -20.22 2.27
C MET A 1 -5.86 -19.74 3.71
N SER A 2 -5.42 -18.52 4.03
CA SER A 2 -5.53 -17.93 5.37
C SER A 2 -7.00 -17.58 5.64
N LYS A 3 -7.54 -17.93 6.82
CA LYS A 3 -8.91 -17.53 7.23
C LYS A 3 -9.09 -16.01 7.20
N ARG A 4 -8.01 -15.27 7.45
CA ARG A 4 -7.99 -13.81 7.41
C ARG A 4 -8.17 -13.27 6.00
N LEU A 5 -7.48 -13.84 5.01
CA LEU A 5 -7.58 -13.40 3.62
C LEU A 5 -9.02 -13.55 3.11
N ALA A 6 -9.60 -14.74 3.28
CA ALA A 6 -10.97 -15.02 2.83
C ALA A 6 -12.01 -14.06 3.46
N PHE A 7 -11.83 -13.74 4.75
CA PHE A 7 -12.70 -12.78 5.43
C PHE A 7 -12.58 -11.35 4.86
N LEU A 8 -11.36 -10.90 4.55
CA LEU A 8 -11.11 -9.57 3.99
C LEU A 8 -11.57 -9.45 2.53
N GLU A 9 -11.41 -10.51 1.73
CA GLU A 9 -11.97 -10.61 0.38
C GLU A 9 -13.50 -10.48 0.40
N GLN A 10 -14.16 -11.21 1.31
CA GLN A 10 -15.61 -11.14 1.46
C GLN A 10 -16.07 -9.73 1.88
N LEU A 11 -15.45 -9.13 2.90
CA LEU A 11 -15.79 -7.78 3.35
C LEU A 11 -15.66 -6.74 2.24
N THR A 12 -14.62 -6.87 1.41
CA THR A 12 -14.36 -5.96 0.31
C THR A 12 -15.36 -6.15 -0.82
N SER A 13 -15.67 -7.41 -1.18
CA SER A 13 -16.68 -7.73 -2.20
C SER A 13 -18.09 -7.29 -1.82
N GLU A 14 -18.42 -7.28 -0.53
CA GLU A 14 -19.71 -6.80 -0.03
C GLU A 14 -19.77 -5.27 0.13
N GLY A 15 -18.69 -4.55 -0.20
CA GLY A 15 -18.61 -3.08 -0.07
C GLY A 15 -18.55 -2.59 1.37
N ARG A 16 -18.29 -3.48 2.34
CA ARG A 16 -18.25 -3.17 3.78
C ARG A 16 -16.84 -2.90 4.32
N ALA A 17 -15.82 -3.03 3.48
CA ALA A 17 -14.45 -2.76 3.87
C ALA A 17 -14.20 -1.26 4.10
N ASP A 18 -13.61 -0.93 5.25
CA ASP A 18 -13.03 0.38 5.55
C ASP A 18 -11.56 0.46 5.06
N SER A 19 -10.89 1.59 5.28
CA SER A 19 -9.48 1.78 4.89
C SER A 19 -8.57 0.71 5.51
N PHE A 20 -8.81 0.37 6.77
CA PHE A 20 -8.01 -0.61 7.51
C PHE A 20 -8.17 -2.03 6.95
N ALA A 21 -9.39 -2.44 6.60
CA ALA A 21 -9.67 -3.73 5.98
C ALA A 21 -9.03 -3.83 4.58
N ARG A 22 -9.11 -2.76 3.76
CA ARG A 22 -8.45 -2.73 2.44
C ARG A 22 -6.93 -2.81 2.56
N TYR A 23 -6.34 -2.07 3.50
CA TYR A 23 -4.91 -2.16 3.79
C TYR A 23 -4.53 -3.57 4.25
N GLY A 24 -5.32 -4.15 5.15
CA GLY A 24 -5.14 -5.52 5.61
C GLY A 24 -5.18 -6.54 4.47
N LEU A 25 -6.10 -6.37 3.51
CA LEU A 25 -6.22 -7.23 2.33
C LEU A 25 -4.96 -7.16 1.47
N ALA A 26 -4.50 -5.95 1.15
CA ALA A 26 -3.28 -5.71 0.38
C ALA A 26 -2.05 -6.37 1.04
N MET A 27 -1.93 -6.24 2.36
CA MET A 27 -0.84 -6.85 3.12
C MET A 27 -0.89 -8.38 3.14
N GLU A 28 -2.09 -8.99 3.19
CA GLU A 28 -2.21 -10.45 3.09
C GLU A 28 -1.83 -10.94 1.68
N TYR A 29 -2.19 -10.22 0.61
CA TYR A 29 -1.73 -10.53 -0.73
C TYR A 29 -0.20 -10.39 -0.88
N ARG A 30 0.40 -9.31 -0.36
CA ARG A 30 1.85 -9.12 -0.36
C ARG A 30 2.58 -10.30 0.30
N LYS A 31 2.12 -10.75 1.48
CA LYS A 31 2.71 -11.93 2.17
C LYS A 31 2.67 -13.21 1.34
N LEU A 32 1.72 -13.33 0.42
CA LEU A 32 1.56 -14.48 -0.47
C LEU A 32 2.32 -14.32 -1.79
N GLY A 33 3.05 -13.22 -1.99
CA GLY A 33 3.73 -12.91 -3.26
C GLY A 33 2.76 -12.56 -4.39
N ARG A 34 1.50 -12.26 -4.07
CA ARG A 34 0.44 -11.92 -5.02
C ARG A 34 0.47 -10.43 -5.35
N VAL A 35 1.46 -10.05 -6.16
CA VAL A 35 1.81 -8.64 -6.41
C VAL A 35 0.63 -7.87 -7.02
N GLU A 36 0.00 -8.37 -8.08
CA GLU A 36 -1.10 -7.65 -8.74
C GLU A 36 -2.33 -7.48 -7.84
N GLU A 37 -2.68 -8.52 -7.07
CA GLU A 37 -3.83 -8.46 -6.15
C GLU A 37 -3.55 -7.48 -4.99
N ALA A 38 -2.32 -7.47 -4.48
CA ALA A 38 -1.89 -6.51 -3.46
C ALA A 38 -1.93 -5.07 -3.98
N LEU A 39 -1.42 -4.85 -5.20
CA LEU A 39 -1.43 -3.54 -5.83
C LEU A 39 -2.86 -3.04 -6.07
N SER A 40 -3.75 -3.89 -6.61
CA SER A 40 -5.16 -3.53 -6.81
C SER A 40 -5.86 -3.16 -5.49
N ALA A 41 -5.57 -3.88 -4.40
CA ALA A 41 -6.09 -3.54 -3.08
C ALA A 41 -5.54 -2.19 -2.56
N PHE A 42 -4.26 -1.89 -2.80
CA PHE A 42 -3.68 -0.58 -2.49
C PHE A 42 -4.27 0.54 -3.36
N GLU A 43 -4.54 0.31 -4.64
CA GLU A 43 -5.19 1.28 -5.52
C GLU A 43 -6.61 1.60 -5.07
N ALA A 44 -7.38 0.57 -4.72
CA ALA A 44 -8.71 0.74 -4.16
C ALA A 44 -8.67 1.50 -2.82
N LEU A 45 -7.68 1.23 -1.98
CA LEU A 45 -7.44 2.01 -0.76
C LEU A 45 -7.10 3.46 -1.08
N ARG A 46 -6.19 3.71 -2.03
CA ARG A 46 -5.79 5.07 -2.42
C ARG A 46 -6.95 5.88 -2.97
N ALA A 47 -7.84 5.25 -3.72
CA ALA A 47 -9.05 5.89 -4.24
C ALA A 47 -10.06 6.23 -3.12
N ALA A 48 -10.16 5.37 -2.09
CA ALA A 48 -11.10 5.55 -0.98
C ALA A 48 -10.58 6.51 0.11
N ASP A 49 -9.29 6.44 0.41
CA ASP A 49 -8.62 7.17 1.48
C ASP A 49 -7.17 7.53 1.08
N PRO A 50 -6.99 8.61 0.31
CA PRO A 50 -5.67 9.05 -0.12
C PRO A 50 -4.79 9.55 1.04
N SER A 51 -5.35 9.72 2.24
CA SER A 51 -4.62 10.17 3.43
C SER A 51 -3.98 9.01 4.23
N TYR A 52 -4.22 7.76 3.82
CA TYR A 52 -3.68 6.57 4.48
C TYR A 52 -2.17 6.43 4.20
N LEU A 53 -1.34 7.19 4.92
CA LEU A 53 0.08 7.35 4.65
C LEU A 53 0.85 6.03 4.53
N ALA A 54 0.57 5.05 5.39
CA ALA A 54 1.26 3.76 5.41
C ALA A 54 1.10 2.97 4.10
N MET A 55 0.05 3.20 3.31
CA MET A 55 -0.14 2.49 2.04
C MET A 55 0.93 2.83 1.01
N TYR A 56 1.41 4.09 0.99
CA TYR A 56 2.35 4.56 -0.02
C TYR A 56 3.70 3.85 0.13
N LEU A 57 4.18 3.73 1.37
CA LEU A 57 5.42 3.01 1.66
C LEU A 57 5.29 1.52 1.32
N MET A 58 4.20 0.88 1.75
CA MET A 58 4.00 -0.56 1.50
C MET A 58 3.81 -0.89 0.02
N ALA A 59 3.09 -0.06 -0.73
CA ALA A 59 2.91 -0.23 -2.18
C ALA A 59 4.23 -0.02 -2.94
N GLY A 60 5.00 1.00 -2.56
CA GLY A 60 6.34 1.24 -3.12
C GLY A 60 7.28 0.06 -2.88
N GLN A 61 7.39 -0.40 -1.62
CA GLN A 61 8.23 -1.55 -1.26
C GLN A 61 7.80 -2.84 -1.99
N LEU A 62 6.49 -3.10 -2.08
CA LEU A 62 5.96 -4.24 -2.83
C LEU A 62 6.45 -4.22 -4.30
N LEU A 63 6.44 -3.06 -4.94
CA LEU A 63 6.83 -2.90 -6.33
C LEU A 63 8.35 -3.01 -6.53
N ILE A 64 9.16 -2.50 -5.59
CA ILE A 64 10.62 -2.70 -5.59
C ILE A 64 10.95 -4.19 -5.45
N GLU A 65 10.32 -4.88 -4.48
CA GLU A 65 10.46 -6.33 -4.27
C GLU A 65 10.06 -7.11 -5.53
N ALA A 66 9.05 -6.63 -6.26
CA ALA A 66 8.61 -7.20 -7.54
C ALA A 66 9.47 -6.80 -8.75
N GLN A 67 10.60 -6.11 -8.56
CA GLN A 67 11.48 -5.61 -9.62
C GLN A 67 10.78 -4.64 -10.59
N ARG A 68 9.84 -3.84 -10.06
CA ARG A 68 9.06 -2.81 -10.78
C ARG A 68 9.30 -1.40 -10.21
N PRO A 69 10.55 -0.91 -10.12
CA PRO A 69 10.86 0.38 -9.49
C PRO A 69 10.22 1.58 -10.20
N ALA A 70 10.04 1.50 -11.52
CA ALA A 70 9.37 2.55 -12.30
C ALA A 70 7.92 2.79 -11.83
N GLU A 71 7.24 1.74 -11.38
CA GLU A 71 5.89 1.83 -10.84
C GLU A 71 5.88 2.18 -9.35
N ALA A 72 6.93 1.82 -8.60
CA ALA A 72 7.09 2.16 -7.18
C ALA A 72 7.25 3.67 -6.96
N ARG A 73 8.06 4.31 -7.81
CA ARG A 73 8.40 5.74 -7.72
C ARG A 73 7.20 6.67 -7.52
N PRO A 74 6.13 6.64 -8.34
CA PRO A 74 4.99 7.54 -8.14
C PRO A 74 4.20 7.27 -6.84
N TRP A 75 4.25 6.06 -6.27
CA TRP A 75 3.66 5.81 -4.95
C TRP A 75 4.48 6.47 -3.84
N LEU A 76 5.79 6.31 -3.89
CA LEU A 76 6.70 6.85 -2.89
C LEU A 76 6.73 8.37 -2.92
N GLU A 77 6.76 8.99 -4.10
CA GLU A 77 6.71 10.46 -4.27
C GLU A 77 5.43 11.06 -3.66
N GLN A 78 4.27 10.43 -3.88
CA GLN A 78 3.01 10.85 -3.26
C GLN A 78 3.03 10.67 -1.74
N GLY A 79 3.61 9.57 -1.26
CA GLY A 79 3.82 9.34 0.17
C GLY A 79 4.69 10.43 0.80
N VAL A 80 5.81 10.79 0.16
CA VAL A 80 6.73 11.84 0.62
C VAL A 80 6.00 13.18 0.78
N GLU A 81 5.20 13.56 -0.22
CA GLU A 81 4.42 14.81 -0.17
C GLU A 81 3.41 14.79 0.97
N LEU A 82 2.69 13.67 1.14
CA LEU A 82 1.75 13.52 2.25
C LEU A 82 2.45 13.55 3.62
N ALA A 83 3.59 12.85 3.77
CA ALA A 83 4.36 12.82 5.00
C ALA A 83 4.83 14.21 5.41
N LYS A 84 5.35 15.00 4.46
CA LYS A 84 5.71 16.41 4.68
C LYS A 84 4.53 17.23 5.14
N ARG A 85 3.39 17.10 4.45
CA ARG A 85 2.17 17.85 4.75
C ARG A 85 1.64 17.59 6.16
N VAL A 86 1.70 16.35 6.64
CA VAL A 86 1.22 15.97 7.98
C VAL A 86 2.31 16.04 9.06
N GLY A 87 3.55 16.41 8.70
CA GLY A 87 4.67 16.52 9.63
C GLY A 87 5.14 15.17 10.20
N ASN A 88 4.99 14.08 9.44
CA ASN A 88 5.45 12.75 9.87
C ASN A 88 6.90 12.52 9.39
N GLU A 89 7.86 12.94 10.21
CA GLU A 89 9.29 12.86 9.89
C GLU A 89 9.80 11.42 9.74
N GLN A 90 9.25 10.48 10.53
CA GLN A 90 9.62 9.07 10.43
C GLN A 90 9.24 8.49 9.07
N ALA A 91 7.96 8.63 8.69
CA ALA A 91 7.48 8.13 7.40
C ALA A 91 8.19 8.84 6.24
N LEU A 92 8.50 10.13 6.37
CA LEU A 92 9.26 10.87 5.37
C LEU A 92 10.65 10.25 5.12
N GLY A 93 11.37 9.87 6.18
CA GLY A 93 12.64 9.15 6.07
C GLY A 93 12.46 7.81 5.33
N GLU A 94 11.57 6.95 5.82
CA GLU A 94 11.35 5.62 5.23
C GLU A 94 10.93 5.68 3.75
N LEU A 95 10.10 6.66 3.38
CA LEU A 95 9.66 6.87 2.00
C LEU A 95 10.77 7.42 1.11
N THR A 96 11.65 8.28 1.64
CA THR A 96 12.77 8.83 0.90
C THR A 96 13.83 7.76 0.66
N ASP A 97 14.16 6.97 1.68
CA ASP A 97 15.11 5.87 1.58
C ASP A 97 14.63 4.84 0.53
N ALA A 98 13.35 4.45 0.58
CA ALA A 98 12.78 3.54 -0.42
C ALA A 98 12.77 4.12 -1.85
N LEU A 99 12.72 5.46 -1.98
CA LEU A 99 12.75 6.13 -3.30
C LEU A 99 14.16 6.09 -3.91
N GLU A 100 15.21 6.04 -3.09
CA GLU A 100 16.59 5.87 -3.54
C GLU A 100 16.85 4.45 -4.09
N ASP A 101 16.09 3.46 -3.62
CA ASP A 101 16.13 2.07 -4.09
C ASP A 101 15.37 1.84 -5.43
N CYS A 102 14.73 2.88 -5.99
CA CYS A 102 13.97 2.84 -7.25
C CYS A 102 14.79 3.27 -8.48
#